data_AF-R7W874-F1
#
_entry.id   AF-R7W874-F1
#
_cell.length_a   1.000
_cell.length_b   1.000
_cell.length_c   1.000
_cell.angle_alpha   90.00
_cell.angle_beta   90.00
_cell.angle_gamma   90.00
#
_symmetry.space_group_name_H-M   'P 1'
#
loop_
_entity.id
_entity.type
_entity.pdbx_description
1 polymer ?
#
loop_
_entity_poly.entity_id
_entity_poly.type
_entity_poly.pdbx_seq_one_letter_code
_entity_poly.pdbx_strand_id
1 'polypeptide(L)'
;MARDLLVAADLYDLERLRLMCENILSESIDVGNVMATLMLVHGRHDCWQLEGSCVKFMASEPDMYDVVQATKNSTNHAPLS
;
A
#
# COMPACT_ATOMS: atom_id res chain seq x y z
N MET A 1 7.35 -5.31 9.86
CA MET A 1 7.16 -6.76 10.09
C MET A 1 6.12 -7.37 9.16
N ALA A 2 4.82 -7.01 9.22
CA ALA A 2 3.82 -7.59 8.33
C ALA A 2 4.09 -7.33 6.83
N ARG A 3 4.60 -6.13 6.48
CA ARG A 3 5.07 -5.81 5.12
C ARG A 3 6.24 -6.68 4.66
N ASP A 4 7.23 -6.87 5.52
CA ASP A 4 8.42 -7.69 5.21
C ASP A 4 8.04 -9.18 5.05
N LEU A 5 7.12 -9.66 5.89
CA LEU A 5 6.55 -11.00 5.79
C LEU A 5 5.72 -11.18 4.51
N LEU A 6 4.94 -10.16 4.10
CA LEU A 6 4.22 -10.21 2.83
C LEU A 6 5.19 -10.32 1.65
N VAL A 7 6.28 -9.55 1.66
CA VAL A 7 7.32 -9.60 0.63
C VAL A 7 7.95 -10.99 0.55
N ALA A 8 8.29 -11.58 1.69
CA ALA A 8 8.83 -12.93 1.75
C ALA A 8 7.79 -13.97 1.31
N ALA A 9 6.53 -13.86 1.77
CA ALA A 9 5.49 -14.81 1.44
C ALA A 9 5.23 -14.88 -0.06
N ASP A 10 5.20 -13.75 -0.74
CA ASP A 10 5.01 -13.69 -2.19
C ASP A 10 6.28 -14.09 -2.97
N LEU A 11 7.48 -13.89 -2.43
CA LEU A 11 8.73 -14.43 -3.01
C LEU A 11 8.80 -15.97 -2.93
N TYR A 12 8.30 -16.54 -1.84
CA TYR A 12 8.36 -17.98 -1.57
C TYR A 12 7.05 -18.72 -1.89
N ASP A 13 6.09 -18.05 -2.54
CA ASP A 13 4.77 -18.59 -2.90
C ASP A 13 4.01 -19.18 -1.69
N LEU A 14 4.19 -18.59 -0.50
CA LEU A 14 3.54 -19.00 0.74
C LEU A 14 2.13 -18.39 0.83
N GLU A 15 1.22 -18.84 -0.02
CA GLU A 15 -0.14 -18.29 -0.17
C GLU A 15 -0.85 -18.05 1.17
N ARG A 16 -0.83 -19.03 2.08
CA ARG A 16 -1.50 -18.91 3.38
C ARG A 16 -0.90 -17.82 4.26
N LEU A 17 0.43 -17.65 4.24
CA LEU A 17 1.11 -16.58 4.97
C LEU A 17 0.83 -15.22 4.32
N ARG A 18 0.80 -15.17 2.98
CA ARG A 18 0.46 -13.97 2.21
C ARG A 18 -0.93 -13.46 2.60
N LEU A 19 -1.95 -14.32 2.54
CA LEU A 19 -3.33 -13.98 2.93
C LEU A 19 -3.45 -13.48 4.37
N MET A 20 -2.72 -14.09 5.32
CA MET A 20 -2.69 -13.60 6.70
C MET A 20 -2.08 -12.20 6.81
N CYS A 21 -0.97 -11.96 6.11
CA CYS A 21 -0.33 -10.65 6.09
C CYS A 21 -1.22 -9.60 5.41
N GLU A 22 -1.90 -9.95 4.32
CA GLU A 22 -2.87 -9.09 3.65
C GLU A 22 -4.01 -8.69 4.59
N ASN A 23 -4.59 -9.65 5.32
CA ASN A 23 -5.65 -9.36 6.29
C ASN A 23 -5.18 -8.40 7.38
N ILE A 24 -4.04 -8.72 8.03
CA ILE A 24 -3.47 -7.87 9.10
C ILE A 24 -3.17 -6.46 8.58
N LEU A 25 -2.59 -6.35 7.38
CA LEU A 25 -2.27 -5.05 6.80
C LEU A 25 -3.54 -4.27 6.48
N SER A 26 -4.57 -4.92 5.93
CA SER A 26 -5.86 -4.28 5.61
C SER A 26 -6.59 -3.73 6.83
N GLU A 27 -6.54 -4.44 7.97
CA GLU A 27 -7.10 -3.99 9.25
C GLU A 27 -6.33 -2.82 9.86
N SER A 28 -5.04 -2.70 9.51
CA SER A 28 -4.16 -1.64 10.00
C SER A 28 -4.03 -0.43 9.06
N ILE A 29 -4.80 -0.37 7.97
CA ILE A 29 -4.70 0.75 7.01
C ILE A 29 -5.11 2.06 7.69
N ASP A 30 -4.28 3.08 7.50
CA ASP A 30 -4.55 4.45 7.93
C ASP A 30 -4.08 5.46 6.86
N VAL A 31 -4.53 6.71 6.96
CA VAL A 31 -4.22 7.79 6.01
C VAL A 31 -2.72 8.01 5.81
N GLY A 32 -1.90 7.83 6.84
CA GLY A 32 -0.45 7.95 6.79
C GLY A 32 0.25 6.75 6.18
N ASN A 33 -0.39 5.57 6.17
CA ASN A 33 0.24 4.32 5.74
C ASN A 33 -0.30 3.75 4.42
N VAL A 34 -1.52 4.14 4.01
CA VAL A 34 -2.25 3.55 2.88
C VAL A 34 -1.47 3.66 1.57
N MET A 35 -0.81 4.80 1.34
CA MET A 35 0.00 5.02 0.14
C MET A 35 1.23 4.11 0.09
N ALA A 36 1.91 3.94 1.23
CA ALA A 36 3.07 3.05 1.32
C ALA A 36 2.68 1.56 1.21
N THR A 37 1.52 1.19 1.76
CA THR A 37 0.97 -0.17 1.62
C THR A 37 0.57 -0.44 0.17
N LEU A 38 -0.11 0.49 -0.50
CA LEU A 38 -0.49 0.38 -1.91
C LEU A 38 0.74 0.22 -2.80
N MET A 39 1.76 1.07 -2.63
CA MET A 39 2.99 0.99 -3.40
C MET A 39 3.71 -0.36 -3.24
N LEU A 40 3.57 -1.00 -2.07
CA LEU A 40 4.17 -2.30 -1.81
C LEU A 40 3.45 -3.46 -2.52
N VAL A 41 2.15 -3.37 -2.73
CA VAL A 41 1.35 -4.40 -3.40
C VAL A 41 1.16 -4.14 -4.89
N HIS A 42 1.34 -2.89 -5.33
CA HIS A 42 1.13 -2.52 -6.71
C HIS A 42 2.06 -3.29 -7.67
N GLY A 43 1.46 -4.00 -8.62
CA GLY A 43 2.20 -4.85 -9.57
C GLY A 43 2.52 -6.26 -9.07
N ARG A 44 2.11 -6.62 -7.85
CA ARG A 44 2.17 -8.01 -7.36
C ARG A 44 0.87 -8.72 -7.74
N HIS A 45 0.98 -9.70 -8.62
CA HIS A 45 -0.18 -10.42 -9.18
C HIS A 45 -1.08 -11.02 -8.11
N ASP A 46 -0.50 -11.41 -6.97
CA ASP A 46 -1.21 -12.19 -5.98
C ASP A 46 -1.67 -11.42 -4.73
N CYS A 47 -1.38 -10.11 -4.64
CA CYS A 47 -1.75 -9.26 -3.50
C CYS A 47 -2.99 -8.37 -3.77
N TRP A 48 -3.91 -8.86 -4.60
CA TRP A 48 -5.06 -8.10 -5.09
C TRP A 48 -6.07 -7.73 -4.00
N GLN A 49 -6.17 -8.52 -2.92
CA GLN A 49 -7.10 -8.25 -1.82
C GLN A 49 -6.66 -7.03 -1.00
N LEU A 50 -5.37 -6.97 -0.68
CA LEU A 50 -4.79 -5.81 0.01
C LEU A 50 -4.78 -4.56 -0.89
N GLU A 51 -4.50 -4.70 -2.19
CA GLU A 51 -4.59 -3.60 -3.15
C GLU A 51 -6.01 -3.03 -3.22
N GLY A 52 -7.01 -3.90 -3.36
CA GLY A 52 -8.42 -3.50 -3.37
C GLY A 52 -8.86 -2.82 -2.07
N SER A 53 -8.38 -3.31 -0.92
CA SER A 53 -8.66 -2.69 0.39
C SER A 53 -8.06 -1.29 0.50
N CYS A 54 -6.82 -1.10 0.02
CA CYS A 54 -6.20 0.23 -0.06
C CYS A 54 -7.04 1.16 -0.94
N VAL A 55 -7.33 0.77 -2.19
CA VAL A 55 -8.11 1.61 -3.13
C VAL A 55 -9.50 1.94 -2.57
N LYS A 56 -10.15 1.00 -1.89
CA LYS A 56 -11.46 1.23 -1.26
C LYS A 56 -11.35 2.23 -0.09
N PHE A 57 -10.34 2.09 0.76
CA PHE A 57 -10.06 3.05 1.84
C PHE A 57 -9.84 4.45 1.26
N MET A 58 -8.98 4.53 0.24
CA MET A 58 -8.67 5.76 -0.48
C MET A 58 -9.92 6.46 -1.05
N ALA A 59 -10.87 5.70 -1.59
CA ALA A 59 -12.11 6.24 -2.14
C ALA A 59 -13.13 6.66 -1.07
N SER A 60 -13.01 6.12 0.15
CA SER A 60 -13.96 6.34 1.25
C SER A 60 -13.52 7.44 2.22
N GLU A 61 -12.22 7.77 2.24
CA GLU A 61 -11.61 8.64 3.23
C GLU A 61 -11.46 10.09 2.70
N PRO A 62 -12.25 11.06 3.20
CA PRO A 62 -12.27 12.43 2.68
C PRO A 62 -10.95 13.18 2.86
N ASP A 63 -10.23 12.92 3.96
CA ASP A 63 -8.92 13.53 4.26
C ASP A 63 -7.82 13.06 3.31
N MET A 64 -8.07 12.00 2.55
CA MET A 64 -7.07 11.47 1.66
C MET A 64 -6.88 12.30 0.39
N TYR A 65 -7.86 13.13 0.02
CA TYR A 65 -7.68 14.11 -1.05
C TYR A 65 -6.49 15.04 -0.75
N ASP A 66 -6.41 15.55 0.49
CA ASP A 66 -5.35 16.47 0.90
C ASP A 66 -3.98 15.79 0.94
N VAL A 67 -3.92 14.52 1.37
CA VAL A 67 -2.68 13.72 1.39
C VAL A 67 -2.18 13.43 -0.03
N VAL A 68 -3.08 13.12 -0.96
CA VAL A 68 -2.72 12.92 -2.37
C VAL A 68 -2.27 14.23 -3.03
N GLN A 69 -2.86 15.38 -2.67
CA GLN A 69 -2.38 16.67 -3.19
C GLN A 69 -1.05 17.10 -2.58
N ALA A 70 -0.83 16.88 -1.28
CA ALA A 70 0.41 17.20 -0.60
C ALA A 70 1.60 16.40 -1.17
N THR A 71 1.39 15.15 -1.54
CA THR A 71 2.42 14.31 -2.18
C THR A 71 2.79 14.78 -3.60
N LYS A 72 1.85 15.39 -4.35
CA LYS A 72 2.14 15.97 -5.69
C LYS A 72 2.97 17.26 -5.61
N ASN A 73 2.90 18.01 -4.51
CA ASN A 73 3.59 19.30 -4.37
C ASN A 73 5.06 19.19 -3.91
N SER A 74 5.55 17.98 -3.55
CA SER A 74 6.99 17.73 -3.29
C SER A 74 7.78 17.29 -4.52
N THR A 75 7.13 17.11 -5.68
CA THR A 75 7.81 16.75 -6.94
C THR A 75 8.07 17.96 -7.84
N ASN A 76 8.34 19.14 -7.27
CA ASN A 76 8.87 20.27 -8.02
C ASN A 76 10.28 20.65 -7.53
N HIS A 77 11.25 20.17 -8.32
CA HIS A 77 12.55 20.77 -8.61
C HIS A 77 13.80 20.29 -7.84
N ALA A 78 14.44 19.27 -8.39
CA ALA A 78 15.89 19.31 -8.62
C ALA A 78 16.23 18.66 -9.98
N PRO A 79 16.34 19.43 -11.08
CA PRO A 79 17.17 19.05 -12.20
C PRO A 79 18.61 19.47 -11.89
N LEU A 80 19.50 18.49 -12.01
CA LEU A 80 20.94 18.64 -12.11
C LEU A 80 21.30 19.69 -13.17
N SER A 81 22.04 20.73 -12.78
CA SER A 81 23.12 21.45 -13.51
C SER A 81 23.61 22.62 -12.67
#